data_AF-A0AAW2J5V3-F1
#
_entry.id   AF-A0AAW2J5V3-F1
#
_cell.length_a   1.000
_cell.length_b   1.000
_cell.length_c   1.000
_cell.angle_alpha   90.00
_cell.angle_beta   90.00
_cell.angle_gamma   90.00
#
_symmetry.space_group_name_H-M   'P 1'
#
loop_
_entity.id
_entity.type
_entity.pdbx_description
1 polymer ?
#
loop_
_entity_poly.entity_id
_entity_poly.type
_entity_poly.pdbx_seq_one_letter_code
_entity_poly.pdbx_strand_id
1 'polypeptide(L)' 'MNTGSSVKEFVGACKTATGVDIKVDFLSRRPGDYAEVYSDPSKINNELNWTARFTNIEESLSIAWRWQKEHVNGYDN' A
#
# COMPACT_ATOMS: atom_id res chain seq x y z
N MET A 1 6.68 15.82 2.35
CA MET A 1 7.09 15.00 1.19
C MET A 1 6.55 13.60 1.42
N ASN A 2 5.85 13.03 0.44
CA ASN A 2 5.38 11.65 0.54
C ASN A 2 6.57 10.77 0.14
N THR A 3 7.15 10.04 1.09
CA THR A 3 8.24 9.10 0.82
C THR A 3 7.60 7.81 0.33
N GLY A 4 7.95 7.36 -0.88
CA GLY A 4 7.48 6.08 -1.38
C GLY A 4 7.84 4.94 -0.41
N SER A 5 7.05 3.87 -0.42
CA SER A 5 7.34 2.67 0.36
C SER A 5 7.90 1.59 -0.56
N SER A 6 8.97 0.94 -0.12
CA SER A 6 9.51 -0.23 -0.82
C SER A 6 8.57 -1.43 -0.69
N VAL A 7 8.70 -2.40 -1.60
CA VAL A 7 7.97 -3.69 -1.52
C VAL A 7 8.25 -4.41 -0.19
N LYS A 8 9.47 -4.29 0.35
CA LYS A 8 9.84 -4.92 1.61
C LYS A 8 9.11 -4.28 2.80
N GLU A 9 9.02 -2.96 2.84
CA GLU A 9 8.26 -2.24 3.88
C GLU A 9 6.77 -2.55 3.78
N PHE A 10 6.21 -2.58 2.56
CA PHE A 10 4.83 -2.97 2.32
C PHE A 10 4.51 -4.36 2.86
N VAL A 11 5.36 -5.35 2.57
CA VAL A 11 5.20 -6.72 3.07
C VAL A 11 5.30 -6.77 4.60
N GLY A 12 6.21 -6.01 5.20
CA GLY A 12 6.30 -5.88 6.66
C GLY A 12 5.01 -5.33 7.27
N ALA A 13 4.50 -4.24 6.71
CA ALA A 13 3.23 -3.64 7.12
C ALA A 13 2.04 -4.59 6.94
N CYS A 14 2.03 -5.41 5.88
CA CYS A 14 1.01 -6.46 5.69
C CYS A 14 1.06 -7.50 6.80
N LYS A 15 2.25 -7.97 7.20
CA LYS A 15 2.40 -8.93 8.32
C LYS A 15 1.87 -8.33 9.62
N THR A 16 2.22 -7.07 9.91
CA THR A 16 1.72 -6.36 11.09
C THR A 16 0.19 -6.20 11.06
N ALA A 17 -0.36 -5.73 9.94
CA ALA A 17 -1.79 -5.46 9.80
C ALA A 17 -2.66 -6.73 9.84
N THR A 18 -2.13 -7.85 9.34
CA THR A 18 -2.86 -9.13 9.28
C THR A 18 -2.65 -9.99 10.52
N GLY A 19 -1.52 -9.85 11.21
CA GLY A 19 -1.08 -10.76 12.28
C GLY A 19 -0.71 -12.16 11.77
N VAL A 20 -0.61 -12.35 10.45
CA VAL A 20 -0.33 -13.63 9.80
C VAL A 20 1.13 -13.66 9.36
N ASP A 21 1.79 -14.80 9.53
CA ASP A 21 3.10 -14.98 8.91
C ASP A 21 2.95 -15.26 7.42
N ILE A 22 3.14 -14.20 6.63
CA ILE A 22 3.09 -14.26 5.17
C ILE A 22 4.42 -14.81 4.66
N LYS A 23 4.39 -15.93 3.93
CA LYS A 23 5.56 -16.46 3.23
C LYS A 23 5.93 -15.54 2.07
N VAL A 24 7.22 -15.19 1.95
CA VAL A 24 7.73 -14.27 0.93
C VAL A 24 8.87 -14.96 0.21
N ASP A 25 8.74 -15.11 -1.10
CA ASP A 25 9.77 -15.66 -1.97
C ASP A 25 10.30 -14.54 -2.88
N PHE A 26 11.63 -14.37 -2.94
CA PHE A 26 12.27 -13.38 -3.82
C PHE A 26 12.42 -13.96 -5.22
N LEU A 27 11.82 -13.30 -6.20
CA LEU A 27 11.89 -13.68 -7.61
C LEU A 27 12.70 -12.65 -8.41
N SER A 28 13.08 -13.02 -9.64
CA SER A 28 13.71 -12.09 -10.57
C SER A 28 12.80 -10.89 -10.84
N ARG A 29 13.40 -9.71 -11.04
CA ARG A 29 12.67 -8.49 -11.41
C ARG A 29 11.81 -8.71 -12.65
N ARG A 30 10.58 -8.21 -12.63
CA ARG A 30 9.72 -8.21 -13.82
C ARG A 30 10.29 -7.25 -14.86
N PRO A 31 10.49 -7.67 -16.12
CA PRO A 31 10.95 -6.77 -17.17
C PRO A 31 9.99 -5.57 -17.32
N GLY A 32 10.53 -4.36 -17.31
CA GLY A 32 9.77 -3.12 -17.44
C GLY A 32 9.44 -2.39 -16.13
N ASP A 33 9.72 -2.99 -14.97
CA ASP A 33 9.53 -2.30 -13.68
C ASP A 33 10.64 -1.27 -13.43
N TYR A 34 10.24 -0.03 -13.16
CA TYR A 34 11.14 1.04 -12.71
C TYR A 34 11.66 0.75 -11.29
N ALA A 35 12.84 1.27 -10.96
CA ALA A 35 13.43 1.03 -9.64
C ALA A 35 12.63 1.71 -8.51
N GLU A 36 12.18 2.94 -8.74
CA GLU A 36 11.42 3.76 -7.79
C GLU A 36 10.46 4.67 -8.56
N VAL A 37 9.22 4.78 -8.11
CA VAL A 37 8.21 5.69 -8.68
C VAL A 37 7.35 6.23 -7.54
N TYR A 38 7.28 7.55 -7.42
CA TYR A 38 6.45 8.24 -6.43
C TYR A 38 5.99 9.59 -6.98
N SER A 39 4.90 10.12 -6.42
CA SER A 39 4.29 11.38 -6.86
C SER A 39 4.70 12.56 -5.98
N ASP A 40 4.89 13.73 -6.58
CA ASP A 40 4.98 15.01 -5.86
C ASP A 40 3.59 15.67 -5.75
N PRO A 41 2.97 15.72 -4.56
CA PRO A 41 1.65 16.32 -4.37
C PRO A 41 1.68 17.84 -4.22
N SER A 42 2.83 18.51 -4.36
CA SER A 42 2.95 19.95 -4.10
C SER A 42 1.97 20.80 -4.93
N LYS A 43 1.71 20.40 -6.18
CA LYS A 43 0.73 21.09 -7.04
C LYS A 43 -0.69 21.06 -6.48
N ILE A 44 -1.19 19.87 -6.10
CA ILE A 44 -2.56 19.72 -5.61
C ILE A 44 -2.75 20.36 -4.22
N ASN A 45 -1.71 20.32 -3.39
CA ASN A 45 -1.69 20.99 -2.10
C ASN A 45 -1.84 22.51 -2.28
N ASN A 46 -1.11 23.10 -3.24
CA ASN A 46 -1.12 24.54 -3.47
C ASN A 46 -2.39 25.02 -4.17
N GLU A 47 -2.88 24.28 -5.17
CA GLU A 47 -4.00 24.73 -6.01
C GLU A 47 -5.37 24.42 -5.40
N LEU A 48 -5.50 23.30 -4.69
CA LEU A 48 -6.80 22.82 -4.18
C LEU A 48 -6.86 22.77 -2.65
N ASN A 49 -5.77 23.11 -1.95
CA ASN A 49 -5.64 22.94 -0.50
C ASN A 49 -6.01 21.51 -0.04
N TRP A 50 -5.80 20.54 -0.91
CA TRP A 50 -6.13 19.14 -0.66
C TRP A 50 -4.87 18.41 -0.21
N THR A 51 -5.01 17.58 0.82
CA THR A 51 -3.94 16.70 1.31
C THR A 51 -4.50 15.31 1.58
N ALA A 52 -3.69 14.28 1.33
CA ALA A 52 -4.06 12.91 1.66
C ALA A 52 -4.18 12.76 3.18
N ARG A 53 -5.34 12.32 3.65
CA ARG A 53 -5.64 12.15 5.08
C ARG A 53 -5.13 10.82 5.64
N PHE A 54 -5.06 9.79 4.79
CA PHE A 54 -4.61 8.45 5.15
C PHE A 54 -3.26 8.20 4.50
N THR A 55 -2.20 8.56 5.19
CA THR A 55 -0.81 8.37 4.74
C THR A 55 -0.12 7.23 5.45
N ASN A 56 -0.74 6.66 6.50
CA ASN A 56 -0.21 5.51 7.21
C ASN A 56 -0.56 4.22 6.44
N ILE A 57 0.48 3.50 6.02
CA ILE A 57 0.36 2.27 5.24
C ILE A 57 -0.25 1.13 6.06
N GLU A 58 0.08 1.01 7.35
CA GLU A 58 -0.46 -0.02 8.24
C GLU A 58 -1.95 0.20 8.49
N GLU A 59 -2.37 1.45 8.72
CA GLU A 59 -3.78 1.81 8.86
C GLU A 59 -4.56 1.44 7.58
N SER A 60 -4.03 1.85 6.42
CA SER A 60 -4.64 1.56 5.12
C SER A 60 -4.77 0.06 4.88
N LEU A 61 -3.72 -0.71 5.19
CA LEU A 61 -3.72 -2.17 5.06
C LEU A 61 -4.66 -2.86 6.04
N SER A 62 -4.80 -2.36 7.28
CA SER A 62 -5.73 -2.90 8.26
C SER A 62 -7.19 -2.78 7.79
N ILE A 63 -7.53 -1.65 7.16
CA ILE A 63 -8.87 -1.41 6.59
C ILE A 63 -9.11 -2.35 5.42
N ALA A 64 -8.14 -2.47 4.50
CA ALA A 64 -8.22 -3.39 3.37
C ALA A 64 -8.35 -4.84 3.82
N TRP A 65 -7.59 -5.26 4.84
CA TRP A 65 -7.64 -6.61 5.39
C TRP A 65 -8.99 -6.92 6.04
N ARG A 66 -9.57 -5.97 6.79
CA ARG A 66 -10.91 -6.12 7.35
C ARG A 66 -11.94 -6.40 6.25
N TRP A 67 -11.91 -5.62 5.17
CA TRP A 67 -12.81 -5.84 4.03
C TRP A 67 -12.61 -7.22 3.42
N GLN A 68 -11.37 -7.63 3.17
CA GLN A 68 -11.04 -8.93 2.58
C GLN A 68 -11.51 -10.10 3.46
N LYS A 69 -11.46 -9.96 4.79
CA LYS A 69 -11.97 -10.99 5.72
C LYS A 69 -13.49 -11.11 5.69
N GLU A 70 -14.20 -10.01 5.47
CA GLU A 70 -15.66 -9.99 5.37
C GLU A 70 -16.14 -10.44 3.98
N HIS A 71 -15.34 -10.21 2.94
CA HIS A 71 -15.67 -10.47 1.54
C HIS A 71 -14.62 -11.38 0.89
N VAL A 72 -14.51 -12.61 1.39
CA VAL A 72 -13.47 -13.57 0.95
C VAL A 72 -13.50 -13.80 -0.57
N ASN A 73 -14.69 -13.79 -1.16
CA ASN A 73 -14.91 -13.96 -2.61
C ASN A 73 -15.17 -12.63 -3.34
N GLY A 74 -14.99 -11.48 -2.68
CA GLY A 74 -15.36 -10.17 -3.22
C GLY A 74 -16.86 -9.90 -3.10
N TYR A 75 -17.40 -9.15 -4.06
CA TYR A 75 -18.83 -8.87 -4.14
C TYR A 75 -19.56 -10.04 -4.82
N ASP A 76 -20.75 -10.37 -4.31
CA ASP A 76 -21.64 -11.31 -4.99
C ASP A 76 -22.08 -10.72 -6.34
N ASN A 77 -22.10 -11.56 -7.39
CA ASN A 77 -22.57 -11.21 -8.73
C ASN A 77 -24.10 -11.16 -8.81
#